data_AF-A0A4V6E4L2-F1
#
_entry.id   AF-A0A4V6E4L2-F1
#
_cell.length_a   1.000
_cell.length_b   1.000
_cell.length_c   1.000
_cell.angle_alpha   90.00
_cell.angle_beta   90.00
_cell.angle_gamma   90.00
#
_symmetry.space_group_name_H-M   'P 1'
#
loop_
_entity.id
_entity.type
_entity.pdbx_description
1 polymer ?
#
loop_
_entity_poly.entity_id
_entity_poly.type
_entity_poly.pdbx_seq_one_letter_code
_entity_poly.pdbx_strand_id
1 'polypeptide(L)'
;MVVETLDEPETVTAIADRADVAWATADSELETLVAENRAEEHTVDGQTKYAPNPVQILIEEVLDLISENSRDELESTLVEHTAQVESLQEEYEVETLSELRNKLVEEDLSTEEMRTIRNAATTWEALETEIRLSKHALQLYTDVTQLSDSDGDEELAIA
;
A
#
# COMPACT_ATOMS: atom_id res chain seq x y z
N MET A 1 -10.32 3.50 -12.12
CA MET A 1 -9.65 3.83 -13.40
C MET A 1 -8.38 2.98 -13.51
N VAL A 2 -7.81 2.78 -14.70
CA VAL A 2 -6.63 1.90 -14.88
C VAL A 2 -5.36 2.44 -14.20
N VAL A 3 -5.27 3.75 -13.98
CA VAL A 3 -4.11 4.40 -13.36
C VAL A 3 -3.87 3.89 -11.95
N GLU A 4 -4.94 3.73 -11.17
CA GLU A 4 -4.92 3.32 -9.75
C GLU A 4 -4.38 1.89 -9.53
N THR A 5 -4.26 1.10 -10.60
CA THR A 5 -3.78 -0.28 -10.56
C THR A 5 -2.42 -0.46 -11.23
N LEU A 6 -1.69 0.63 -11.48
CA LEU A 6 -0.37 0.56 -12.13
C LEU A 6 0.72 0.28 -11.08
N ASP A 7 1.51 -0.76 -11.32
CA ASP A 7 2.68 -1.07 -10.50
C ASP A 7 3.89 -0.17 -10.83
N GLU A 8 3.91 0.42 -12.03
CA GLU A 8 4.98 1.30 -12.52
C GLU A 8 4.39 2.47 -13.34
N PRO A 9 5.07 3.63 -13.43
CA PRO A 9 4.61 4.74 -14.25
C PRO A 9 4.47 4.37 -15.73
N GLU A 10 3.37 4.78 -16.35
CA GLU A 10 3.01 4.43 -17.73
C GLU A 10 2.63 5.64 -18.57
N THR A 11 2.76 5.53 -19.88
CA THR A 11 2.35 6.60 -20.81
C THR A 11 0.84 6.69 -20.94
N VAL A 12 0.30 7.86 -21.30
CA VAL A 12 -1.15 8.04 -21.61
C VAL A 12 -1.63 7.00 -22.63
N THR A 13 -0.81 6.72 -23.65
CA THR A 13 -1.14 5.72 -24.68
C THR A 13 -1.30 4.33 -24.09
N ALA A 14 -0.35 3.88 -23.26
CA ALA A 14 -0.44 2.57 -22.61
C ALA A 14 -1.64 2.48 -21.67
N ILE A 15 -1.96 3.56 -20.96
CA ILE A 15 -3.12 3.66 -20.07
C ILE A 15 -4.42 3.60 -20.86
N ALA A 16 -4.52 4.35 -21.98
CA ALA A 16 -5.68 4.35 -22.87
C ALA A 16 -5.93 2.97 -23.48
N ASP A 17 -4.88 2.34 -23.99
CA ASP A 17 -4.93 0.99 -24.58
C ASP A 17 -5.39 -0.04 -23.53
N ARG A 18 -4.85 0.02 -22.32
CA ARG A 18 -5.21 -0.89 -21.22
C ARG A 18 -6.64 -0.67 -20.73
N ALA A 19 -7.14 0.57 -20.76
CA ALA A 19 -8.50 0.93 -20.38
C ALA A 19 -9.54 0.72 -21.49
N ASP A 20 -9.11 0.40 -22.72
CA ASP A 20 -9.97 0.35 -23.92
C ASP A 20 -10.77 1.66 -24.12
N VAL A 21 -10.09 2.79 -23.95
CA VAL A 21 -10.67 4.13 -24.15
C VAL A 21 -9.87 4.94 -25.19
N ALA A 22 -10.50 6.00 -25.71
CA ALA A 22 -9.79 6.92 -26.60
C ALA A 22 -8.67 7.64 -25.84
N TRP A 23 -7.54 7.88 -26.53
CA TRP A 23 -6.40 8.61 -25.97
C TRP A 23 -6.81 9.94 -25.30
N ALA A 24 -7.64 10.74 -25.97
CA ALA A 24 -8.09 12.04 -25.44
C ALA A 24 -8.97 11.91 -24.18
N THR A 25 -9.66 10.77 -24.01
CA THR A 25 -10.40 10.47 -22.78
C THR A 25 -9.41 10.15 -21.66
N ALA A 26 -8.44 9.27 -21.90
CA ALA A 26 -7.42 8.96 -20.89
C ALA A 26 -6.60 10.19 -20.49
N ASP A 27 -6.25 11.05 -21.45
CA ASP A 27 -5.50 12.29 -21.24
C ASP A 27 -6.27 13.26 -20.33
N SER A 28 -7.54 13.55 -20.65
CA SER A 28 -8.39 14.42 -19.84
C SER A 28 -8.63 13.87 -18.42
N GLU A 29 -8.81 12.57 -18.29
CA GLU A 29 -9.00 11.93 -16.98
C GLU A 29 -7.72 11.96 -16.13
N LEU A 30 -6.55 11.79 -16.76
CA LEU A 30 -5.26 11.93 -16.10
C LEU A 30 -5.00 13.36 -15.62
N GLU A 31 -5.35 14.37 -16.42
CA GLU A 31 -5.27 15.78 -15.99
C GLU A 31 -6.14 16.03 -14.74
N THR A 32 -7.36 15.46 -14.70
CA THR A 32 -8.23 15.53 -13.51
C THR A 32 -7.59 14.83 -12.31
N LEU A 33 -7.07 13.62 -12.47
CA LEU A 33 -6.44 12.89 -11.36
C LEU A 33 -5.21 13.61 -10.82
N VAL A 34 -4.39 14.22 -11.68
CA VAL A 34 -3.25 15.04 -11.24
C VAL A 34 -3.73 16.29 -10.52
N ALA A 35 -4.79 16.95 -11.00
CA ALA A 35 -5.38 18.11 -10.33
C ALA A 35 -5.98 17.76 -8.96
N GLU A 36 -6.53 16.56 -8.79
CA GLU A 36 -7.02 16.00 -7.53
C GLU A 36 -5.90 15.42 -6.64
N ASN A 37 -4.64 15.51 -7.09
CA ASN A 37 -3.47 14.93 -6.42
C ASN A 37 -3.52 13.40 -6.29
N ARG A 38 -4.39 12.71 -7.04
CA ARG A 38 -4.55 11.25 -7.05
C ARG A 38 -3.59 10.53 -7.98
N ALA A 39 -3.00 11.25 -8.93
CA ALA A 39 -1.93 10.77 -9.79
C ALA A 39 -0.74 11.74 -9.80
N GLU A 40 0.44 11.23 -10.10
CA GLU A 40 1.67 12.01 -10.26
C GLU A 40 2.22 11.87 -11.69
N GLU A 41 2.78 12.97 -12.18
CA GLU A 41 3.49 13.02 -13.45
C GLU A 41 4.98 12.77 -13.23
N HIS A 42 5.55 11.83 -14.00
CA HIS A 42 6.96 11.52 -14.03
C HIS A 42 7.52 11.74 -15.43
N THR A 43 8.69 12.36 -15.52
CA THR A 43 9.46 12.40 -16.78
C THR A 43 10.49 11.27 -16.77
N VAL A 44 10.29 10.25 -17.60
CA VAL A 44 11.19 9.09 -17.73
C VAL A 44 11.60 8.94 -19.19
N ASP A 45 12.90 8.91 -19.45
CA ASP A 45 13.47 8.83 -20.82
C ASP A 45 12.92 9.88 -21.80
N GLY A 46 12.61 11.08 -21.30
CA GLY A 46 12.05 12.17 -22.09
C GLY A 46 10.56 12.01 -22.46
N GLN A 47 9.89 11.02 -21.88
CA GLN A 47 8.46 10.80 -22.03
C GLN A 47 7.73 11.09 -20.71
N THR A 48 6.57 11.73 -20.81
CA THR A 48 5.67 11.90 -19.68
C THR A 48 4.97 10.58 -19.38
N LYS A 49 5.02 10.18 -18.11
CA LYS A 49 4.39 8.98 -17.58
C LYS A 49 3.60 9.33 -16.33
N TYR A 50 2.58 8.53 -16.05
CA TYR A 50 1.66 8.73 -14.94
C TYR A 50 1.64 7.49 -14.06
N ALA A 51 1.59 7.71 -12.76
CA ALA A 51 1.37 6.68 -11.74
C ALA A 51 0.39 7.23 -10.69
N PRO A 52 -0.23 6.36 -9.87
CA PRO A 52 -0.95 6.80 -8.68
C PRO A 52 -0.06 7.63 -7.77
N ASN A 53 -0.65 8.56 -7.04
CA ASN A 53 0.06 9.24 -5.96
C ASN A 53 0.21 8.27 -4.77
N PRO A 54 1.44 7.84 -4.41
CA PRO A 54 1.64 6.86 -3.33
C PRO A 54 1.29 7.43 -1.95
N VAL A 55 1.34 8.75 -1.77
CA VAL A 55 0.93 9.40 -0.51
C VAL A 55 -0.58 9.35 -0.35
N GLN A 56 -1.36 9.58 -1.42
CA GLN A 56 -2.81 9.46 -1.34
C GLN A 56 -3.26 8.03 -1.09
N ILE A 57 -2.66 7.04 -1.78
CA ILE A 57 -2.94 5.62 -1.52
C ILE A 57 -2.73 5.30 -0.04
N LEU A 58 -1.59 5.71 0.53
CA LEU A 58 -1.30 5.48 1.95
C LEU A 58 -2.35 6.11 2.87
N ILE A 59 -2.79 7.34 2.57
CA ILE A 59 -3.80 8.03 3.39
C ILE A 59 -5.14 7.30 3.29
N GLU A 60 -5.58 6.93 2.09
CA GLU A 60 -6.82 6.19 1.85
C GLU A 60 -6.81 4.84 2.58
N GLU A 61 -5.73 4.05 2.43
CA GLU A 61 -5.58 2.77 3.14
C GLU A 61 -5.65 2.92 4.67
N VAL A 62 -5.05 3.99 5.22
CA VAL A 62 -5.09 4.24 6.66
C VAL A 62 -6.48 4.65 7.12
N LEU A 63 -7.19 5.48 6.35
CA LEU A 63 -8.57 5.89 6.67
C LEU A 63 -9.53 4.70 6.56
N ASP A 64 -9.37 3.84 5.56
CA ASP A 64 -10.15 2.62 5.41
C ASP A 64 -9.95 1.71 6.63
N LEU A 65 -8.70 1.47 7.05
CA LEU A 65 -8.39 0.71 8.25
C LEU A 65 -9.06 1.27 9.52
N ILE A 66 -9.06 2.59 9.69
CA ILE A 66 -9.72 3.25 10.84
C ILE A 66 -11.25 3.09 10.75
N SER A 67 -11.82 3.19 9.55
CA SER A 67 -13.27 3.13 9.37
C SER A 67 -13.85 1.71 9.50
N GLU A 68 -13.06 0.70 9.14
CA GLU A 68 -13.50 -0.70 9.08
C GLU A 68 -13.19 -1.50 10.36
N ASN A 69 -12.33 -0.97 11.24
CA ASN A 69 -11.86 -1.69 12.42
C ASN A 69 -11.99 -0.85 13.68
N SER A 70 -12.26 -1.51 14.80
CA SER A 70 -12.07 -0.91 16.12
C SER A 70 -10.58 -0.77 16.44
N ARG A 71 -10.27 0.15 17.35
CA ARG A 71 -8.90 0.31 17.88
C ARG A 71 -8.34 -1.00 18.45
N ASP A 72 -9.15 -1.74 19.20
CA ASP A 72 -8.73 -3.01 19.82
C ASP A 72 -8.42 -4.08 18.75
N GLU A 73 -9.17 -4.12 17.65
CA GLU A 73 -8.90 -5.00 16.51
C GLU A 73 -7.57 -4.64 15.85
N LEU A 74 -7.31 -3.36 15.58
CA LEU A 74 -6.04 -2.90 15.02
C LEU A 74 -4.83 -3.21 15.94
N GLU A 75 -4.99 -3.06 17.25
CA GLU A 75 -3.97 -3.43 18.25
C GLU A 75 -3.73 -4.95 18.24
N SER A 76 -4.79 -5.75 18.14
CA SER A 76 -4.69 -7.21 18.05
C SER A 76 -3.97 -7.67 16.77
N THR A 77 -4.37 -7.14 15.61
CA THR A 77 -3.73 -7.43 14.32
C THR A 77 -2.26 -7.02 14.31
N LEU A 78 -1.92 -5.87 14.90
CA LEU A 78 -0.53 -5.44 15.02
C LEU A 78 0.32 -6.43 15.81
N VAL A 79 -0.19 -6.94 16.94
CA VAL A 79 0.50 -7.96 17.75
C VAL A 79 0.65 -9.27 16.97
N GLU A 80 -0.41 -9.73 16.31
CA GLU A 80 -0.40 -10.96 15.51
C GLU A 80 0.63 -10.90 14.38
N HIS A 81 0.64 -9.83 13.58
CA HIS A 81 1.56 -9.71 12.45
C HIS A 81 3.01 -9.55 12.91
N THR A 82 3.23 -8.84 14.02
CA THR A 82 4.57 -8.73 14.62
C THR A 82 5.07 -10.10 15.08
N ALA A 83 4.23 -10.92 15.73
CA ALA A 83 4.61 -12.27 16.14
C ALA A 83 4.90 -13.20 14.96
N GLN A 84 4.20 -13.02 13.82
CA GLN A 84 4.50 -13.77 12.59
C GLN A 84 5.87 -13.41 12.01
N VAL A 85 6.24 -12.12 12.02
CA VAL A 85 7.60 -11.69 11.63
C VAL A 85 8.65 -12.29 12.57
N GLU A 86 8.43 -12.24 13.88
CA GLU A 86 9.32 -12.84 14.89
C GLU A 86 9.48 -14.36 14.68
N SER A 87 8.39 -15.05 14.30
CA SER A 87 8.45 -16.48 13.96
C SER A 87 9.29 -16.75 12.72
N LEU A 88 9.21 -15.90 11.68
CA LEU A 88 10.05 -16.03 10.48
C LEU A 88 11.52 -15.69 10.80
N GLN A 89 11.78 -14.72 11.66
CA GLN A 89 13.12 -14.41 12.15
C GLN A 89 13.74 -15.63 12.85
N GLU A 90 13.00 -16.30 13.73
CA GLU A 90 13.46 -17.49 14.44
C GLU A 90 13.63 -18.69 13.50
N GLU A 91 12.68 -18.93 12.59
CA GLU A 91 12.72 -20.06 11.64
C GLU A 91 13.96 -20.02 10.73
N TYR A 92 14.32 -18.82 10.25
CA TYR A 92 15.43 -18.64 9.32
C TYR A 92 16.71 -18.13 10.01
N GLU A 93 16.71 -17.90 11.32
CA GLU A 93 17.86 -17.35 12.06
C GLU A 93 18.39 -16.03 11.46
N VAL A 94 17.49 -15.10 11.16
CA VAL A 94 17.78 -13.79 10.55
C VAL A 94 17.07 -12.67 11.30
N GLU A 95 17.63 -11.46 11.30
CA GLU A 95 17.01 -10.30 11.96
C GLU A 95 16.22 -9.43 10.97
N THR A 96 16.57 -9.50 9.68
CA THR A 96 16.00 -8.63 8.64
C THR A 96 15.55 -9.37 7.39
N LEU A 97 14.57 -8.80 6.68
CA LEU A 97 14.15 -9.28 5.36
C LEU A 97 15.32 -9.35 4.36
N SER A 98 16.29 -8.44 4.47
CA SER A 98 17.47 -8.44 3.60
C SER A 98 18.37 -9.66 3.86
N GLU A 99 18.54 -10.05 5.12
CA GLU A 99 19.28 -11.27 5.47
C GLU A 99 18.55 -12.53 5.00
N LEU A 100 17.22 -12.59 5.14
CA LEU A 100 16.42 -13.68 4.60
C LEU A 100 16.61 -13.80 3.08
N ARG A 101 16.55 -12.67 2.36
CA ARG A 101 16.80 -12.64 0.90
C ARG A 101 18.23 -13.05 0.55
N ASN A 102 19.22 -12.69 1.36
CA ASN A 102 20.61 -13.09 1.14
C ASN A 102 20.83 -14.60 1.27
N LYS A 103 19.97 -15.33 1.98
CA LYS A 103 20.05 -16.80 1.98
C LYS A 103 19.90 -17.41 0.59
N LEU A 104 19.19 -16.75 -0.34
CA LEU A 104 19.02 -17.24 -1.71
C LEU A 104 20.33 -17.35 -2.51
N VAL A 105 21.40 -16.67 -2.08
CA VAL A 105 22.71 -16.75 -2.74
C VAL A 105 23.69 -17.71 -2.04
N GLU A 106 23.25 -18.41 -1.00
CA GLU A 106 24.04 -19.46 -0.35
C GLU A 106 24.25 -20.65 -1.29
N GLU A 107 25.43 -21.28 -1.19
CA GLU A 107 25.76 -22.48 -1.95
C GLU A 107 24.91 -23.67 -1.46
N ASP A 108 24.70 -24.68 -2.32
CA ASP A 108 24.01 -25.94 -2.00
C ASP A 108 22.48 -25.90 -1.72
N LEU A 109 21.79 -24.79 -1.99
CA LEU A 109 20.32 -24.77 -1.95
C LEU A 109 19.69 -25.54 -3.12
N SER A 110 18.73 -26.41 -2.81
CA SER A 110 17.83 -26.98 -3.81
C SER A 110 16.84 -25.93 -4.34
N THR A 111 16.26 -26.18 -5.50
CA THR A 111 15.21 -25.31 -6.06
C THR A 111 13.96 -25.24 -5.16
N GLU A 112 13.70 -26.26 -4.35
CA GLU A 112 12.60 -26.26 -3.40
C GLU A 112 12.88 -25.31 -2.24
N GLU A 113 14.07 -25.37 -1.65
CA GLU A 113 14.50 -24.46 -0.59
C GLU A 113 14.53 -23.00 -1.06
N MET A 114 15.04 -22.75 -2.29
CA MET A 114 14.99 -21.41 -2.88
C MET A 114 13.56 -20.87 -3.02
N ARG A 115 12.57 -21.73 -3.35
CA ARG A 115 11.17 -21.32 -3.42
C ARG A 115 10.60 -21.03 -2.03
N THR A 116 10.91 -21.85 -1.04
CA THR A 116 10.48 -21.66 0.33
C THR A 116 11.00 -20.33 0.90
N ILE A 117 12.30 -20.05 0.75
CA ILE A 117 12.91 -18.77 1.18
C ILE A 117 12.27 -17.59 0.46
N ARG A 118 12.04 -17.68 -0.85
CA ARG A 118 11.37 -16.62 -1.61
C ARG A 118 9.97 -16.35 -1.10
N ASN A 119 9.18 -17.39 -0.84
CA ASN A 119 7.82 -17.24 -0.33
C ASN A 119 7.82 -16.62 1.08
N ALA A 120 8.71 -17.07 1.96
CA ALA A 120 8.88 -16.50 3.29
C ALA A 120 9.26 -15.01 3.23
N ALA A 121 10.16 -14.63 2.32
CA ALA A 121 10.53 -13.24 2.11
C ALA A 121 9.35 -12.38 1.60
N THR A 122 8.53 -12.91 0.69
CA THR A 122 7.30 -12.23 0.24
C THR A 122 6.28 -12.08 1.35
N THR A 123 6.07 -13.11 2.18
CA THR A 123 5.18 -13.04 3.35
C THR A 123 5.67 -12.00 4.36
N TRP A 124 6.97 -11.99 4.68
CA TRP A 124 7.54 -11.00 5.59
C TRP A 124 7.34 -9.57 5.06
N GLU A 125 7.62 -9.31 3.79
CA GLU A 125 7.44 -7.99 3.16
C GLU A 125 5.98 -7.49 3.24
N ALA A 126 5.01 -8.40 3.05
CA ALA A 126 3.60 -8.09 3.24
C ALA A 126 3.28 -7.76 4.71
N LEU A 127 3.76 -8.57 5.66
CA LEU A 127 3.57 -8.33 7.09
C LEU A 127 4.18 -7.00 7.54
N GLU A 128 5.38 -6.64 7.08
CA GLU A 128 6.00 -5.34 7.40
C GLU A 128 5.16 -4.16 6.88
N THR A 129 4.54 -4.31 5.71
CA THR A 129 3.64 -3.31 5.14
C THR A 129 2.38 -3.17 6.00
N GLU A 130 1.74 -4.27 6.35
CA GLU A 130 0.53 -4.29 7.19
C GLU A 130 0.81 -3.76 8.60
N ILE A 131 1.94 -4.13 9.22
CA ILE A 131 2.38 -3.61 10.52
C ILE A 131 2.53 -2.09 10.47
N ARG A 132 3.13 -1.57 9.40
CA ARG A 132 3.31 -0.12 9.22
C ARG A 132 1.96 0.58 9.08
N LEU A 133 1.05 0.03 8.28
CA LEU A 133 -0.31 0.58 8.10
C LEU A 133 -1.11 0.57 9.41
N SER A 134 -1.12 -0.55 10.15
CA SER A 134 -1.79 -0.63 11.46
C SER A 134 -1.22 0.38 12.46
N LYS A 135 0.10 0.60 12.47
CA LYS A 135 0.73 1.64 13.30
C LYS A 135 0.24 3.05 12.92
N HIS A 136 0.16 3.37 11.63
CA HIS A 136 -0.35 4.66 11.17
C HIS A 136 -1.83 4.84 11.51
N ALA A 137 -2.66 3.82 11.30
CA ALA A 137 -4.07 3.81 11.68
C ALA A 137 -4.23 4.06 13.19
N LEU A 138 -3.51 3.33 14.04
CA LEU A 138 -3.55 3.52 15.50
C LEU A 138 -3.09 4.91 15.95
N GLN A 139 -2.09 5.49 15.28
CA GLN A 139 -1.61 6.85 15.56
C GLN A 139 -2.67 7.91 15.27
N LEU A 140 -3.43 7.74 14.18
CA LEU A 140 -4.43 8.71 13.73
C LEU A 140 -5.85 8.42 14.21
N TYR A 141 -6.09 7.22 14.75
CA TYR A 141 -7.43 6.71 15.07
C TYR A 141 -8.27 7.72 15.84
N THR A 142 -7.75 8.22 16.96
CA THR A 142 -8.49 9.13 17.84
C THR A 142 -8.79 10.47 17.17
N ASP A 143 -7.87 10.99 16.36
CA ASP A 143 -8.05 12.27 15.68
C ASP A 143 -9.10 12.15 14.57
N VAL A 144 -9.03 11.08 13.77
CA VAL A 144 -9.95 10.82 12.66
C VAL A 144 -11.36 10.50 13.16
N THR A 145 -11.50 9.69 14.21
CA THR A 145 -12.83 9.37 14.77
C THR A 145 -13.49 10.60 15.37
N GLN A 146 -12.74 11.47 16.06
CA GLN A 146 -13.30 12.71 16.62
C GLN A 146 -13.77 13.69 15.54
N LEU A 147 -13.03 13.80 14.43
CA LEU A 147 -13.45 14.63 13.31
C LEU A 147 -14.74 14.08 12.68
N SER A 148 -14.82 12.76 12.49
CA SER A 148 -15.99 12.09 11.92
C SER A 148 -17.23 12.21 12.82
N ASP A 149 -17.05 12.15 14.14
CA ASP A 149 -18.13 12.33 15.10
C ASP A 149 -18.59 13.79 15.18
N SER A 150 -17.67 14.75 15.05
CA SER A 150 -17.96 16.19 15.09
C SER A 150 -18.78 16.67 13.89
N ASP A 151 -18.57 16.10 12.70
CA ASP A 151 -19.37 16.39 11.51
C ASP A 151 -20.83 15.91 11.68
N GLY A 152 -21.07 14.84 12.44
CA GLY A 152 -22.41 14.34 12.75
C GLY A 152 -23.22 15.21 13.71
N ASP A 153 -22.54 15.94 14.62
CA ASP A 153 -23.19 16.80 15.61
C ASP A 153 -23.59 18.18 15.04
N GLU A 154 -22.89 18.70 14.01
CA GLU A 154 -23.27 19.96 13.35
C GLU A 154 -24.53 19.82 12.47
N GLU A 155 -24.80 18.63 11.90
CA GLU A 155 -26.01 18.39 11.09
C GLU A 155 -27.30 18.29 11.94
N LEU A 156 -27.18 17.88 13.22
CA LEU A 156 -28.31 17.79 14.15
C LEU A 156 -28.70 19.12 14.81
N ALA A 157 -27.86 20.16 14.71
CA ALA A 157 -28.11 21.46 15.33
C ALA A 157 -29.00 22.40 14.48
N ILE A 158 -29.38 22.00 13.25
CA ILE A 158 -30.15 22.82 12.29
C ILE A 158 -31.54 22.22 11.96
N ALA A 159 -32.12 21.42 12.86
CA ALA A 159 -33.47 20.87 12.73
C ALA A 159 -34.42 21.35 13.86
#